data_AF-A0A2D6MVQ2-F1
#
_entry.id   AF-A0A2D6MVQ2-F1
#
_cell.length_a   1.000
_cell.length_b   1.000
_cell.length_c   1.000
_cell.angle_alpha   90.00
_cell.angle_beta   90.00
_cell.angle_gamma   90.00
#
_symmetry.space_group_name_H-M   'P 1'
#
loop_
_entity.id
_entity.type
_entity.pdbx_description
1 polymer ?
#
loop_
_entity_poly.entity_id
_entity_poly.type
_entity_poly.pdbx_seq_one_letter_code
_entity_poly.pdbx_strand_id
1 'polypeptide(L)'
;MLGELIAETREHLEPVPIEVRLDGAFCQNAVLDVLEGSGVEYAMKMPIWLWPWLNIRDQVKRRKAWVPVDAIRSAFSRQIWIPKWKRTVRVVVYRKKISGKPGLPAESLPAP
;
A
#
# COMPACT_ATOMS: atom_id res chain seq x y z
N MET A 1 16.06 -7.88 15.22
CA MET A 1 14.78 -8.17 14.52
C MET A 1 13.84 -6.98 14.62
N LEU A 2 12.80 -6.85 13.79
CA LEU A 2 11.93 -5.65 13.77
C LEU A 2 11.33 -5.29 15.14
N GLY A 3 10.88 -6.29 15.92
CA GLY A 3 10.34 -6.07 17.26
C GLY A 3 11.37 -5.49 18.24
N GLU A 4 12.62 -5.98 18.18
CA GLU A 4 13.72 -5.45 19.00
C GLU A 4 14.03 -4.00 18.62
N LEU A 5 14.06 -3.70 17.32
CA LEU A 5 14.29 -2.32 16.86
C LEU A 5 13.19 -1.36 17.35
N ILE A 6 11.93 -1.81 17.36
CA ILE A 6 10.82 -1.01 17.91
C ILE A 6 10.99 -0.82 19.41
N ALA A 7 11.35 -1.86 20.15
CA ALA A 7 11.58 -1.79 21.59
C ALA A 7 12.72 -0.83 21.94
N GLU A 8 13.87 -0.97 21.28
CA GLU A 8 15.04 -0.10 21.44
C GLU A 8 14.70 1.36 21.09
N THR A 9 13.94 1.58 20.02
CA THR A 9 13.47 2.92 19.65
C THR A 9 12.61 3.54 20.75
N ARG A 10 11.74 2.76 21.41
CA ARG A 10 10.92 3.23 22.54
C ARG A 10 11.76 3.53 23.79
N GLU A 11 12.85 2.82 24.00
CA GLU A 11 13.75 3.07 25.14
C GLU A 11 14.54 4.38 24.97
N HIS A 12 14.89 4.72 23.73
CA HIS A 12 15.68 5.92 23.42
C HIS A 12 14.86 7.18 23.16
N LEU A 13 13.55 7.06 23.00
CA LEU A 13 12.66 8.19 22.72
C LEU A 13 11.71 8.41 23.90
N GLU A 14 11.30 9.66 24.08
CA GLU A 14 10.15 9.98 24.92
C GLU A 14 8.89 9.24 24.41
N PRO A 15 7.83 9.09 25.22
CA PRO A 15 6.62 8.34 24.85
C PRO A 15 5.85 8.99 23.70
N VAL A 16 6.32 8.76 22.47
CA VAL A 16 5.76 9.29 21.23
C VAL A 16 5.14 8.17 20.39
N PRO A 17 4.11 8.47 19.58
CA PRO A 17 3.62 7.52 18.59
C PRO A 17 4.73 7.16 17.60
N ILE A 18 4.91 5.86 17.35
CA ILE A 18 5.85 5.35 16.34
C ILE A 18 5.04 4.91 15.12
N GLU A 19 5.39 5.44 13.95
CA GLU A 19 4.88 4.97 12.65
C GLU A 19 5.98 4.22 11.90
N VAL A 20 5.74 2.94 11.58
CA VAL A 20 6.68 2.10 10.82
C VAL A 20 6.26 2.05 9.35
N ARG A 21 7.17 2.44 8.45
CA ARG A 21 6.96 2.38 6.99
C ARG A 21 7.83 1.30 6.36
N LEU A 22 7.18 0.36 5.68
CA LEU A 22 7.85 -0.80 5.07
C LEU A 22 7.56 -0.87 3.58
N ASP A 23 8.55 -1.33 2.81
CA ASP A 23 8.35 -1.69 1.42
C ASP A 23 7.74 -3.10 1.27
N GLY A 24 7.47 -3.48 0.02
CA GLY A 24 6.74 -4.72 -0.29
C GLY A 24 7.52 -6.00 -0.04
N ALA A 25 8.84 -5.95 0.12
CA ALA A 25 9.66 -7.12 0.47
C ALA A 25 9.30 -7.66 1.86
N PHE A 26 8.82 -6.79 2.75
CA PHE A 26 8.40 -7.14 4.11
C PHE A 26 6.91 -7.56 4.21
N CYS A 27 6.22 -7.75 3.08
CA CYS A 27 4.79 -8.09 3.05
C CYS A 27 4.53 -9.56 3.41
N GLN A 28 4.67 -9.86 4.70
CA GLN A 28 4.57 -11.20 5.27
C GLN A 28 3.69 -11.19 6.52
N ASN A 29 2.99 -12.29 6.79
CA ASN A 29 2.10 -12.38 7.95
C ASN A 29 2.82 -12.14 9.27
N ALA A 30 4.01 -12.75 9.44
CA ALA A 30 4.79 -12.62 10.67
C ALA A 30 5.22 -11.17 10.96
N VAL A 31 5.46 -10.37 9.92
CA VAL A 31 5.80 -8.94 10.08
C VAL A 31 4.58 -8.17 10.58
N LEU A 32 3.38 -8.47 10.06
CA LEU A 32 2.15 -7.86 10.57
C LEU A 32 1.88 -8.24 12.03
N ASP A 33 2.14 -9.50 12.42
CA ASP A 33 1.99 -9.95 13.80
C ASP A 33 2.89 -9.14 14.76
N VAL A 34 4.13 -8.86 14.35
CA VAL A 34 5.05 -8.02 15.13
C VAL A 34 4.55 -6.57 15.21
N LEU A 35 4.11 -5.98 14.11
CA LEU A 35 3.64 -4.60 14.07
C LEU A 35 2.39 -4.39 14.94
N GLU A 36 1.38 -5.26 14.77
CA GLU A 36 0.14 -5.21 15.56
C GLU A 36 0.41 -5.50 17.03
N GLY A 37 1.24 -6.49 17.35
CA GLY A 37 1.62 -6.82 18.72
C GLY A 37 2.45 -5.73 19.43
N SER A 38 3.18 -4.90 18.67
CA SER A 38 3.99 -3.81 19.21
C SER A 38 3.21 -2.50 19.44
N GLY A 39 1.93 -2.45 19.04
CA GLY A 39 1.07 -1.27 19.21
C GLY A 39 1.59 -0.03 18.49
N VAL A 40 2.28 -0.20 17.36
CA VAL A 40 2.78 0.90 16.52
C VAL A 40 1.81 1.16 15.37
N GLU A 41 1.83 2.39 14.86
CA GLU A 41 1.20 2.67 13.57
C GLU A 41 2.07 2.10 12.45
N TYR A 42 1.47 1.69 11.33
CA TYR A 42 2.26 1.20 10.21
C TYR A 42 1.61 1.44 8.84
N ALA A 43 2.47 1.60 7.84
CA ALA A 43 2.11 1.60 6.44
C ALA A 43 3.07 0.71 5.66
N MET A 44 2.52 -0.33 5.02
CA MET A 44 3.30 -1.31 4.26
C MET A 44 2.90 -1.26 2.79
N LYS A 45 3.87 -1.16 1.90
CA LYS A 45 3.60 -1.26 0.45
C LYS A 45 3.14 -2.68 0.14
N MET A 46 2.00 -2.81 -0.52
CA MET A 46 1.51 -4.11 -0.98
C MET A 46 2.14 -4.45 -2.34
N PRO A 47 2.86 -5.57 -2.47
CA PRO A 47 3.52 -5.92 -3.71
C PRO A 47 2.52 -6.29 -4.81
N ILE A 48 2.85 -5.93 -6.05
CA ILE A 48 1.95 -6.03 -7.22
C ILE A 48 1.55 -7.49 -7.52
N TRP A 49 2.41 -8.46 -7.24
CA TRP A 49 2.15 -9.87 -7.49
C TRP A 49 1.02 -10.45 -6.63
N LEU A 50 0.63 -9.79 -5.52
CA LEU A 50 -0.55 -10.17 -4.72
C LEU A 50 -1.87 -9.69 -5.34
N TRP A 51 -1.83 -8.75 -6.29
CA TRP A 51 -3.04 -8.12 -6.81
C TRP A 51 -3.98 -9.06 -7.55
N PRO A 52 -3.52 -10.02 -8.37
CA PRO A 52 -4.41 -10.98 -9.02
C PRO A 52 -5.16 -11.83 -8.00
N TRP A 53 -4.47 -12.31 -6.96
CA TRP A 53 -5.06 -13.18 -5.93
C TRP A 53 -6.07 -12.45 -5.05
N LEU A 54 -5.89 -11.15 -4.84
CA LEU A 54 -6.80 -10.31 -4.04
C LEU A 54 -7.84 -9.58 -4.90
N ASN A 55 -7.88 -9.86 -6.20
CA ASN A 55 -8.72 -9.21 -7.19
C ASN A 55 -8.67 -7.66 -7.12
N ILE A 56 -7.52 -7.08 -6.78
CA ILE A 56 -7.39 -5.64 -6.52
C ILE A 56 -7.63 -4.84 -7.81
N ARG A 57 -7.17 -5.35 -8.96
CA ARG A 57 -7.32 -4.67 -10.25
C ARG A 57 -8.77 -4.40 -10.60
N ASP A 58 -9.65 -5.40 -10.48
CA ASP A 58 -11.07 -5.21 -10.77
C ASP A 58 -11.74 -4.28 -9.78
N GLN A 59 -11.37 -4.38 -8.50
CA GLN A 59 -11.89 -3.48 -7.48
C GLN A 59 -11.55 -2.02 -7.79
N VAL A 60 -10.31 -1.76 -8.24
CA VAL A 60 -9.86 -0.43 -8.67
C VAL A 60 -10.63 0.02 -9.91
N LYS A 61 -10.79 -0.84 -10.93
CA LYS A 61 -11.52 -0.51 -12.16
C LYS A 61 -12.99 -0.15 -11.91
N ARG A 62 -13.67 -0.88 -11.02
CA ARG A 62 -15.09 -0.65 -10.70
C ARG A 62 -15.31 0.53 -9.74
N ARG A 63 -14.24 1.08 -9.14
CA ARG A 63 -14.35 2.13 -8.14
C ARG A 63 -14.70 3.48 -8.76
N LYS A 64 -15.93 3.94 -8.51
CA LYS A 64 -16.41 5.26 -8.93
C LYS A 64 -15.94 6.39 -8.00
N ALA A 65 -15.97 6.17 -6.68
CA ALA A 65 -15.66 7.18 -5.68
C ALA A 65 -14.18 7.13 -5.22
N TRP A 66 -13.48 8.24 -5.41
CA TRP A 66 -12.10 8.46 -4.99
C TRP A 66 -12.02 9.75 -4.18
N VAL A 67 -11.39 9.68 -3.02
CA VAL A 67 -11.19 10.84 -2.14
C VAL A 67 -9.92 11.57 -2.58
N PRO A 68 -9.97 12.88 -2.86
CA PRO A 68 -8.77 13.66 -3.12
C PRO A 68 -7.82 13.61 -1.91
N VAL A 69 -6.54 13.37 -2.16
CA VAL A 69 -5.48 13.41 -1.13
C VAL A 69 -4.70 14.72 -1.26
N ASP A 70 -4.41 15.11 -2.50
CA ASP A 70 -3.84 16.41 -2.86
C ASP A 70 -4.19 16.75 -4.32
N ALA A 71 -3.52 17.78 -4.87
CA ALA A 71 -3.74 18.26 -6.23
C ALA A 71 -3.63 17.18 -7.32
N ILE A 72 -2.76 16.18 -7.12
CA ILE A 72 -2.43 15.18 -8.14
C ILE A 72 -2.76 13.75 -7.72
N ARG A 73 -3.03 13.49 -6.44
CA ARG A 73 -3.35 12.15 -5.90
C ARG A 73 -4.78 12.07 -5.41
N SER A 74 -5.39 10.91 -5.64
CA SER A 74 -6.64 10.52 -5.00
C SER A 74 -6.51 9.10 -4.48
N ALA A 75 -7.26 8.76 -3.44
CA ALA A 75 -7.19 7.46 -2.82
C ALA A 75 -8.57 6.90 -2.48
N PHE A 76 -8.61 5.62 -2.20
CA PHE A 76 -9.69 5.00 -1.44
C PHE A 76 -9.09 3.91 -0.56
N SER A 77 -9.80 3.57 0.52
CA SER A 77 -9.45 2.42 1.36
C SER A 77 -10.53 1.34 1.34
N ARG A 78 -10.13 0.10 1.55
CA ARG A 78 -11.04 -1.04 1.72
C ARG A 78 -10.42 -2.08 2.66
N GLN A 79 -11.28 -2.78 3.40
CA GLN A 79 -10.92 -3.99 4.12
C GLN A 79 -10.87 -5.18 3.14
N ILE A 80 -9.75 -5.91 3.12
CA ILE A 80 -9.55 -7.08 2.26
C ILE A 80 -9.21 -8.28 3.14
N TRP A 81 -10.00 -9.35 3.00
CA TRP A 81 -9.66 -10.65 3.56
C TRP A 81 -8.52 -11.30 2.76
N ILE A 82 -7.46 -11.71 3.44
CA ILE A 82 -6.36 -12.47 2.86
C ILE A 82 -6.48 -13.92 3.35
N PRO A 83 -6.99 -14.86 2.52
CA PRO A 83 -7.26 -16.23 2.95
C PRO A 83 -6.03 -16.96 3.50
N LYS A 84 -4.86 -16.76 2.88
CA LYS A 84 -3.59 -17.37 3.30
C LYS A 84 -3.19 -16.99 4.73
N TRP A 85 -3.57 -15.79 5.15
CA TRP A 85 -3.21 -15.25 6.46
C TRP A 85 -4.37 -15.33 7.45
N LYS A 86 -5.56 -15.73 6.99
CA LYS A 86 -6.79 -15.75 7.77
C LYS A 86 -7.03 -14.42 8.52
N ARG A 87 -6.74 -13.30 7.86
CA ARG A 87 -6.89 -11.97 8.44
C ARG A 87 -7.43 -10.96 7.44
N THR A 88 -8.11 -9.96 7.97
CA THR A 88 -8.58 -8.80 7.20
C THR A 88 -7.59 -7.67 7.36
N VAL A 89 -7.11 -7.11 6.26
CA VAL A 89 -6.20 -5.96 6.27
C VAL A 89 -6.85 -4.75 5.60
N ARG A 90 -6.58 -3.56 6.13
CA ARG A 90 -6.96 -2.30 5.47
C ARG A 90 -5.96 -2.01 4.36
N VAL A 91 -6.45 -1.99 3.13
CA VAL A 91 -5.66 -1.59 1.96
C VAL A 91 -6.08 -0.19 1.53
N VAL A 92 -5.11 0.69 1.34
CA VAL A 92 -5.31 2.02 0.76
C VAL A 92 -4.69 2.03 -0.62
N VAL A 93 -5.51 2.29 -1.64
CA VAL A 93 -5.05 2.42 -3.01
C VAL A 93 -4.96 3.88 -3.37
N TYR A 94 -3.77 4.31 -3.79
CA TYR A 94 -3.52 5.64 -4.32
C TYR A 94 -3.47 5.58 -5.86
N ARG A 95 -4.06 6.57 -6.51
CA ARG A 95 -3.86 6.84 -7.93
C ARG A 95 -3.28 8.24 -8.09
N LYS A 96 -2.36 8.39 -9.04
CA LYS A 96 -1.80 9.68 -9.44
C LYS A 96 -2.40 10.07 -10.78
N LYS A 97 -2.88 11.31 -10.89
CA LYS A 97 -3.21 11.93 -12.17
C LYS A 97 -1.90 12.15 -12.93
N ILE A 98 -1.79 11.57 -14.10
CA ILE A 98 -0.63 11.74 -14.98
C ILE A 98 -1.03 12.81 -15.99
N SER A 99 -0.45 14.00 -15.91
CA SER A 99 -0.62 15.04 -16.93
C SER A 99 0.26 14.67 -18.14
N GLY A 100 -0.24 13.78 -18.98
CA GLY A 100 0.37 13.47 -20.27
C GLY A 100 -0.73 13.33 -21.29
N LYS A 101 -0.56 13.96 -22.46
CA LYS A 101 -1.29 13.53 -23.66
C LYS A 101 -1.07 12.01 -23.78
N PRO A 102 -2.10 11.19 -24.05
CA PRO A 102 -1.86 9.80 -24.41
C PRO A 102 -0.83 9.82 -25.55
N GLY A 103 0.28 9.10 -25.39
CA GLY A 103 1.22 8.94 -26.49
C GLY A 103 0.43 8.44 -27.70
N LEU A 104 0.54 9.15 -28.82
CA LEU A 104 -0.08 8.73 -30.07
C LEU A 104 0.28 7.25 -30.32
N PRO A 105 -0.67 6.42 -30.78
CA PRO A 105 -0.37 5.03 -31.10
C PRO A 105 0.79 4.97 -32.10
N ALA A 106 1.68 3.98 -31.92
CA ALA A 106 2.91 3.81 -32.71
C ALA A 106 2.70 3.71 -34.23
N GLU A 107 1.45 3.58 -34.67
CA GLU A 107 1.00 3.56 -36.08
C GLU A 107 0.97 4.94 -36.75
N SER A 108 1.32 6.01 -36.04
CA SER A 108 1.33 7.39 -36.55
C SER A 108 2.74 7.95 -36.81
N LEU A 109 3.78 7.12 -36.75
CA LEU A 109 5.11 7.49 -37.23
C LEU A 109 5.13 7.35 -38.76
N PRO A 110 5.54 8.38 -39.52
CA PRO A 110 5.76 8.21 -40.95
C PRO A 110 6.85 7.16 -41.17
N ALA A 111 6.61 6.26 -42.13
CA ALA A 111 7.58 5.26 -42.57
C ALA A 111 8.90 5.93 -43.00
N PRO A 112 10.05 5.25 -42.84
CA PRO A 112 11.38 5.81 -43.10
C PRO A 112 11.56 6.32 -44.53
#